data_AF-A0A380DR01-F1
#
_entry.id   AF-A0A380DR01-F1
#
_cell.length_a   1.000
_cell.length_b   1.000
_cell.length_c   1.000
_cell.angle_alpha   90.00
_cell.angle_beta   90.00
_cell.angle_gamma   90.00
#
_symmetry.space_group_name_H-M   'P 1'
#
loop_
_entity.id
_entity.type
_entity.pdbx_description
1 polymer ?
#
loop_
_entity_poly.entity_id
_entity_poly.type
_entity_poly.pdbx_seq_one_letter_code
_entity_poly.pdbx_strand_id
1 'polypeptide(L)'
;MQKAIEKTKDVSAQKVWEGTQKVKPTIYFKLYKQDDNQNTTPVDKAEIKKLEDGTTKVTWSNLPENDKNGKTIKYLVKEVNAQGEDTTPEGYTKNENGLVVTNTEKPIETTSISGEKVWDDKDNQDGKRPEKVSVNLLANGEKVETVDVTSETNWKYEFKDLPKYDEGKKIEYTVTEDHVKDYTTDINGTTITNKYTPGETSATVTKNWDDNNNQDGKRPTEIKVELYQDGKATGKNGNIK
;
A
#
# COMPACT_ATOMS: atom_id res chain seq x y z
N MET A 1 26.72 -51.68 -28.82
CA MET A 1 26.02 -51.35 -27.56
C MET A 1 25.04 -50.23 -27.85
N GLN A 2 23.74 -50.48 -27.68
CA GLN A 2 22.70 -49.49 -27.91
C GLN A 2 22.63 -48.58 -26.69
N LYS A 3 22.91 -47.28 -26.86
CA LYS A 3 22.79 -46.28 -25.79
C LYS A 3 21.32 -46.28 -25.37
N ALA A 4 21.02 -46.67 -24.12
CA ALA A 4 19.66 -46.59 -23.62
C ALA A 4 19.16 -45.16 -23.77
N ILE A 5 18.03 -44.97 -24.46
CA ILE A 5 17.41 -43.65 -24.59
C ILE A 5 16.89 -43.29 -23.21
N GLU A 6 17.50 -42.27 -22.61
CA GLU A 6 17.08 -41.74 -21.32
C GLU A 6 15.67 -41.16 -21.48
N LYS A 7 14.70 -41.69 -20.73
CA LYS A 7 13.32 -41.18 -20.78
C LYS A 7 13.30 -39.77 -20.20
N THR A 8 12.67 -38.85 -20.91
CA THR A 8 12.52 -37.46 -20.50
C THR A 8 11.06 -37.07 -20.34
N LYS A 9 10.80 -36.07 -19.50
CA LYS A 9 9.49 -35.46 -19.30
C LYS A 9 9.60 -33.95 -19.18
N ASP A 10 8.48 -33.28 -19.40
CA ASP A 10 8.32 -31.87 -19.11
C ASP A 10 7.82 -31.71 -17.66
N VAL A 11 8.37 -30.72 -16.97
CA VAL A 11 8.00 -30.38 -15.59
C VAL A 11 7.48 -28.97 -15.59
N SER A 12 6.21 -28.79 -15.22
CA SER A 12 5.63 -27.46 -15.06
C SER A 12 5.49 -27.11 -13.58
N ALA A 13 5.84 -25.87 -13.23
CA ALA A 13 5.53 -25.28 -11.94
C ALA A 13 4.45 -24.22 -12.07
N GLN A 14 3.62 -24.09 -11.03
CA GLN A 14 2.54 -23.12 -10.96
C GLN A 14 2.82 -22.08 -9.87
N LYS A 15 2.50 -20.84 -10.19
CA LYS A 15 2.46 -19.72 -9.25
C LYS A 15 1.01 -19.43 -8.89
N VAL A 16 0.73 -19.37 -7.60
CA VAL A 16 -0.55 -18.95 -7.03
C VAL A 16 -0.30 -17.66 -6.25
N TRP A 17 -1.22 -16.71 -6.40
CA TRP A 17 -1.24 -15.48 -5.62
C TRP A 17 -2.55 -15.43 -4.84
N GLU A 18 -2.46 -15.20 -3.54
CA GLU A 18 -3.59 -14.99 -2.64
C GLU A 18 -3.51 -13.58 -2.09
N GLY A 19 -4.53 -12.75 -2.31
CA GLY A 19 -4.51 -11.34 -1.92
C GLY A 19 -5.38 -10.47 -2.83
N THR A 20 -5.43 -9.17 -2.54
CA THR A 20 -6.24 -8.18 -3.27
C THR A 20 -5.42 -7.29 -4.19
N GLN A 21 -4.10 -7.22 -4.02
CA GLN A 21 -3.21 -6.49 -4.93
C GLN A 21 -3.45 -6.92 -6.38
N LYS A 22 -3.64 -5.97 -7.29
CA LYS A 22 -3.91 -6.29 -8.71
C LYS A 22 -2.63 -6.62 -9.47
N VAL A 23 -1.61 -5.78 -9.33
CA VAL A 23 -0.29 -5.96 -9.93
C VAL A 23 0.54 -6.88 -9.05
N LYS A 24 1.17 -7.90 -9.63
CA LYS A 24 2.07 -8.81 -8.91
C LYS A 24 3.54 -8.50 -9.21
N PRO A 25 4.41 -8.59 -8.21
CA PRO A 25 5.84 -8.38 -8.42
C PRO A 25 6.41 -9.50 -9.30
N THR A 26 7.48 -9.17 -10.04
CA THR A 26 8.24 -10.17 -10.80
C THR A 26 8.98 -11.08 -9.83
N ILE A 27 8.86 -12.39 -10.03
CA ILE A 27 9.57 -13.42 -9.27
C ILE A 27 10.29 -14.39 -10.20
N TYR A 28 11.13 -15.25 -9.63
CA TYR A 28 11.85 -16.27 -10.38
C TYR A 28 11.68 -17.63 -9.73
N PHE A 29 11.63 -18.67 -10.56
CA PHE A 29 11.58 -20.04 -10.12
C PHE A 29 12.88 -20.77 -10.47
N LYS A 30 13.43 -21.48 -9.48
CA LYS A 30 14.56 -22.38 -9.63
C LYS A 30 14.14 -23.80 -9.33
N LEU A 31 14.52 -24.73 -10.21
CA LEU A 31 14.12 -26.12 -10.13
C LEU A 31 15.08 -26.94 -9.27
N TYR A 32 14.52 -27.81 -8.43
CA TYR A 32 15.24 -28.71 -7.54
C TYR A 32 14.74 -30.14 -7.72
N LYS A 33 15.62 -31.09 -7.40
CA LYS A 33 15.30 -32.51 -7.22
C LYS A 33 15.30 -32.84 -5.73
N GLN A 34 14.39 -33.72 -5.31
CA GLN A 34 14.24 -34.18 -3.93
C GLN A 34 14.57 -35.66 -3.81
N ASP A 35 15.35 -36.02 -2.79
CA ASP A 35 15.61 -37.42 -2.43
C ASP A 35 14.55 -37.99 -1.45
N ASP A 36 14.68 -39.26 -1.05
CA ASP A 36 13.72 -39.87 -0.10
C ASP A 36 13.81 -39.30 1.31
N ASN A 37 14.93 -38.68 1.65
CA ASN A 37 15.16 -38.04 2.94
C ASN A 37 14.70 -36.57 2.93
N GLN A 38 13.96 -36.16 1.89
CA GLN A 38 13.47 -34.80 1.67
C GLN A 38 14.58 -33.75 1.41
N ASN A 39 15.83 -34.17 1.23
CA ASN A 39 16.89 -33.22 0.88
C ASN A 39 16.67 -32.72 -0.54
N THR A 40 16.93 -31.42 -0.73
CA THR A 40 16.75 -30.76 -2.02
C THR A 40 18.09 -30.37 -2.60
N THR A 41 18.30 -30.66 -3.88
CA THR A 41 19.49 -30.20 -4.62
C THR A 41 19.05 -29.50 -5.90
N PRO A 42 19.70 -28.40 -6.31
CA PRO A 42 19.39 -27.74 -7.57
C PRO A 42 19.52 -28.72 -8.75
N VAL A 43 18.65 -28.57 -9.75
CA VAL A 43 18.81 -29.29 -11.02
C VAL A 43 19.87 -28.54 -11.83
N ASP A 44 21.05 -29.16 -11.99
CA ASP A 44 22.15 -28.55 -12.74
C ASP A 44 21.71 -28.18 -14.16
N LYS A 45 22.12 -26.98 -14.62
CA LYS A 45 21.80 -26.41 -15.94
C LYS A 45 20.32 -26.11 -16.20
N ALA A 46 19.41 -26.37 -15.26
CA ALA A 46 18.04 -25.89 -15.39
C ALA A 46 18.03 -24.36 -15.33
N GLU A 47 17.43 -23.73 -16.34
CA GLU A 47 17.28 -22.28 -16.42
C GLU A 47 16.44 -21.77 -15.24
N ILE A 48 16.82 -20.64 -14.65
CA ILE A 48 15.96 -19.91 -13.72
C ILE A 48 14.86 -19.23 -14.55
N LYS A 49 13.60 -19.58 -14.29
CA LYS A 49 12.47 -19.05 -15.05
C LYS A 49 11.98 -17.76 -14.42
N LYS A 50 11.90 -16.68 -15.19
CA LYS A 50 11.27 -15.41 -14.81
C LYS A 50 9.76 -15.52 -14.92
N LEU A 51 9.04 -15.01 -13.93
CA LEU A 51 7.58 -14.88 -13.93
C LEU A 51 7.25 -13.39 -13.72
N GLU A 52 6.87 -12.73 -14.81
CA GLU A 52 6.35 -11.35 -14.78
C GLU A 52 4.88 -11.35 -14.36
N ASP A 53 4.32 -10.16 -14.08
CA ASP A 53 2.91 -10.01 -13.72
C ASP A 53 1.98 -10.75 -14.72
N GLY A 54 1.00 -11.46 -14.21
CA GLY A 54 0.11 -12.33 -14.99
C GLY A 54 0.65 -13.70 -15.37
N THR A 55 1.96 -13.97 -15.22
CA THR A 55 2.54 -15.30 -15.50
C THR A 55 2.31 -16.26 -14.33
N THR A 56 1.48 -17.28 -14.51
CA THR A 56 1.12 -18.24 -13.44
C THR A 56 1.69 -19.64 -13.64
N LYS A 57 2.39 -19.91 -14.75
CA LYS A 57 2.95 -21.23 -15.05
C LYS A 57 4.21 -21.12 -15.88
N VAL A 58 5.22 -21.93 -15.54
CA VAL A 58 6.45 -22.11 -16.33
C VAL A 58 6.75 -23.58 -16.50
N THR A 59 7.47 -23.93 -17.56
CA THR A 59 7.83 -25.33 -17.88
C THR A 59 9.32 -25.46 -18.17
N TRP A 60 9.92 -26.50 -17.62
CA TRP A 60 11.22 -27.02 -18.04
C TRP A 60 11.00 -28.29 -18.85
N SER A 61 11.50 -28.32 -20.08
CA SER A 61 11.33 -29.45 -20.98
C SER A 61 12.54 -30.37 -21.00
N ASN A 62 12.32 -31.62 -21.42
CA ASN A 62 13.37 -32.63 -21.60
C ASN A 62 14.18 -32.95 -20.34
N LEU A 63 13.52 -32.98 -19.18
CA LEU A 63 14.16 -33.36 -17.92
C LEU A 63 14.13 -34.89 -17.73
N PRO A 64 15.19 -35.50 -17.15
CA PRO A 64 15.19 -36.93 -16.90
C PRO A 64 14.00 -37.38 -16.06
N GLU A 65 13.33 -38.46 -16.48
CA GLU A 65 12.24 -39.04 -15.71
C GLU A 65 12.76 -39.79 -14.48
N ASN A 66 13.93 -40.43 -14.62
CA ASN A 66 14.55 -41.28 -13.61
C ASN A 66 16.02 -40.87 -13.39
N ASP A 67 16.53 -41.12 -12.20
CA ASP A 67 17.94 -40.95 -11.87
C ASP A 67 18.81 -42.04 -12.51
N LYS A 68 20.13 -41.96 -12.30
CA LYS A 68 21.12 -42.93 -12.81
C LYS A 68 20.88 -44.38 -12.35
N ASN A 69 20.09 -44.60 -11.31
CA ASN A 69 19.75 -45.91 -10.76
C ASN A 69 18.36 -46.40 -11.22
N GLY A 70 17.69 -45.64 -12.10
CA GLY A 70 16.35 -45.97 -12.60
C GLY A 70 15.20 -45.56 -11.67
N LYS A 71 15.48 -44.80 -10.59
CA LYS A 71 14.46 -44.33 -9.67
C LYS A 71 13.85 -43.02 -10.16
N THR A 72 12.53 -42.90 -10.13
CA THR A 72 11.81 -41.70 -10.57
C THR A 72 12.22 -40.46 -9.78
N ILE A 73 12.53 -39.37 -10.50
CA ILE A 73 12.93 -38.10 -9.92
C ILE A 73 11.70 -37.31 -9.47
N LYS A 74 11.69 -36.94 -8.19
CA LYS A 74 10.76 -35.96 -7.61
C LYS A 74 11.32 -34.56 -7.81
N TYR A 75 10.58 -33.73 -8.54
CA TYR A 75 10.93 -32.33 -8.77
C TYR A 75 10.12 -31.42 -7.85
N LEU A 76 10.74 -30.34 -7.44
CA LEU A 76 10.11 -29.22 -6.75
C LEU A 76 10.70 -27.90 -7.23
N VAL A 77 10.02 -26.82 -6.91
CA VAL A 77 10.43 -25.47 -7.27
C VAL A 77 10.61 -24.62 -6.02
N LYS A 78 11.56 -23.69 -6.07
CA LYS A 78 11.71 -22.62 -5.07
C LYS A 78 11.61 -21.26 -5.73
N GLU A 79 11.00 -20.31 -5.03
CA GLU A 79 10.97 -18.91 -5.42
C GLU A 79 12.27 -18.20 -5.00
N VAL A 80 12.90 -17.55 -5.97
CA VAL A 80 14.22 -16.93 -5.85
C VAL A 80 14.26 -15.57 -6.54
N ASN A 81 15.33 -14.81 -6.29
CA ASN A 81 15.64 -13.61 -7.08
C ASN A 81 16.29 -13.97 -8.43
N ALA A 82 16.63 -12.96 -9.23
CA ALA A 82 17.27 -13.17 -10.54
C ALA A 82 18.64 -13.88 -10.45
N GLN A 83 19.30 -13.80 -9.29
CA GLN A 83 20.58 -14.45 -8.99
C GLN A 83 20.41 -15.88 -8.47
N GLY A 84 19.18 -16.33 -8.22
CA GLY A 84 18.87 -17.66 -7.74
C GLY A 84 19.02 -17.84 -6.22
N GLU A 85 19.02 -16.75 -5.46
CA GLU A 85 19.00 -16.72 -4.00
C GLU A 85 17.57 -16.69 -3.47
N ASP A 86 17.36 -17.28 -2.29
CA ASP A 86 16.05 -17.34 -1.66
C ASP A 86 15.50 -15.94 -1.40
N THR A 87 14.28 -15.68 -1.89
CA THR A 87 13.62 -14.38 -1.70
C THR A 87 12.12 -14.55 -1.60
N THR A 88 11.46 -13.53 -1.08
CA THR A 88 10.02 -13.36 -1.13
C THR A 88 9.75 -11.89 -1.38
N PRO A 89 8.85 -11.53 -2.30
CA PRO A 89 8.47 -10.14 -2.50
C PRO A 89 8.00 -9.46 -1.22
N GLU A 90 8.33 -8.18 -1.10
CA GLU A 90 7.83 -7.35 -0.01
C GLU A 90 6.30 -7.36 0.03
N GLY A 91 5.72 -7.40 1.23
CA GLY A 91 4.28 -7.51 1.42
C GLY A 91 3.71 -8.92 1.24
N TYR A 92 4.51 -9.95 0.99
CA TYR A 92 4.04 -11.34 0.86
C TYR A 92 4.73 -12.29 1.85
N THR A 93 4.02 -13.36 2.21
CA THR A 93 4.62 -14.61 2.68
C THR A 93 4.58 -15.63 1.55
N LYS A 94 5.49 -16.59 1.55
CA LYS A 94 5.51 -17.66 0.56
C LYS A 94 5.34 -19.03 1.19
N ASN A 95 4.69 -19.93 0.45
CA ASN A 95 4.58 -21.34 0.74
C ASN A 95 4.98 -22.14 -0.51
N GLU A 96 5.92 -23.05 -0.37
CA GLU A 96 6.46 -23.87 -1.47
C GLU A 96 6.06 -25.33 -1.25
N ASN A 97 5.18 -25.85 -2.11
CA ASN A 97 4.69 -27.22 -2.04
C ASN A 97 4.89 -27.95 -3.37
N GLY A 98 5.99 -28.68 -3.47
CA GLY A 98 6.35 -29.41 -4.69
C GLY A 98 6.53 -28.46 -5.87
N LEU A 99 5.65 -28.54 -6.86
CA LEU A 99 5.68 -27.71 -8.07
C LEU A 99 4.74 -26.51 -8.01
N VAL A 100 4.17 -26.20 -6.84
CA VAL A 100 3.31 -25.04 -6.63
C VAL A 100 3.97 -24.12 -5.62
N VAL A 101 4.12 -22.83 -5.97
CA VAL A 101 4.46 -21.77 -5.00
C VAL A 101 3.27 -20.85 -4.85
N THR A 102 2.81 -20.68 -3.62
CA THR A 102 1.76 -19.71 -3.26
C THR A 102 2.40 -18.53 -2.55
N ASN A 103 2.20 -17.31 -3.06
CA ASN A 103 2.45 -16.11 -2.27
C ASN A 103 1.12 -15.57 -1.73
N THR A 104 1.07 -15.36 -0.43
CA THR A 104 -0.08 -14.81 0.29
C THR A 104 0.27 -13.40 0.74
N GLU A 105 -0.54 -12.43 0.35
CA GLU A 105 -0.40 -11.04 0.76
C GLU A 105 -0.46 -10.95 2.29
N LYS A 106 0.51 -10.27 2.90
CA LYS A 106 0.54 -10.02 4.33
C LYS A 106 -0.69 -9.16 4.69
N PRO A 107 -1.32 -9.41 5.85
CA PRO A 107 -2.39 -8.52 6.33
C PRO A 107 -1.90 -7.08 6.37
N ILE A 108 -2.63 -6.18 5.71
CA ILE A 108 -2.39 -4.75 5.84
C ILE A 108 -2.82 -4.37 7.26
N GLU A 109 -1.90 -3.83 8.04
CA GLU A 109 -2.30 -3.24 9.32
C GLU A 109 -3.13 -1.99 9.05
N THR A 110 -4.36 -1.99 9.55
CA THR A 110 -5.27 -0.85 9.41
C THR A 110 -5.45 -0.09 10.73
N THR A 111 -5.95 1.14 10.61
CA THR A 111 -6.37 2.02 11.69
C THR A 111 -7.68 2.73 11.32
N SER A 112 -8.24 3.49 12.25
CA SER A 112 -9.38 4.36 12.00
C SER A 112 -9.11 5.74 12.58
N ILE A 113 -9.67 6.76 11.94
CA ILE A 113 -9.60 8.15 12.36
C ILE A 113 -11.01 8.62 12.61
N SER A 114 -11.32 8.96 13.87
CA SER A 114 -12.61 9.52 14.26
C SER A 114 -12.44 10.93 14.83
N GLY A 115 -13.49 11.71 14.66
CA GLY A 115 -13.50 13.12 15.07
C GLY A 115 -14.92 13.63 15.25
N GLU A 116 -15.00 14.88 15.67
CA GLU A 116 -16.26 15.57 15.85
C GLU A 116 -16.19 17.02 15.38
N LYS A 117 -17.36 17.51 14.95
CA LYS A 117 -17.60 18.87 14.54
C LYS A 117 -18.29 19.63 15.67
N VAL A 118 -17.65 20.72 16.09
CA VAL A 118 -18.14 21.62 17.13
C VAL A 118 -18.54 22.95 16.50
N TRP A 119 -19.66 23.50 16.97
CA TRP A 119 -20.19 24.78 16.53
C TRP A 119 -20.12 25.81 17.67
N ASP A 120 -19.35 26.88 17.48
CA ASP A 120 -19.31 28.07 18.34
C ASP A 120 -20.11 29.20 17.68
N ASP A 121 -21.43 29.07 17.73
CA ASP A 121 -22.40 29.97 17.06
C ASP A 121 -23.64 30.28 17.93
N LYS A 122 -23.50 30.17 19.25
CA LYS A 122 -24.56 30.39 20.24
C LYS A 122 -25.82 29.57 19.95
N ASP A 123 -25.63 28.28 19.70
CA ASP A 123 -26.70 27.34 19.35
C ASP A 123 -27.50 27.79 18.11
N ASN A 124 -26.77 28.18 17.07
CA ASN A 124 -27.34 28.62 15.79
C ASN A 124 -28.32 29.80 15.93
N GLN A 125 -28.03 30.77 16.81
CA GLN A 125 -28.88 31.94 17.09
C GLN A 125 -29.32 32.68 15.82
N ASP A 126 -28.44 32.78 14.82
CA ASP A 126 -28.65 33.51 13.57
C ASP A 126 -29.20 32.64 12.42
N GLY A 127 -29.41 31.33 12.66
CA GLY A 127 -29.91 30.39 11.65
C GLY A 127 -28.98 30.23 10.44
N LYS A 128 -27.67 30.42 10.61
CA LYS A 128 -26.66 30.36 9.54
C LYS A 128 -25.87 29.05 9.47
N ARG A 129 -26.01 28.19 10.47
CA ARG A 129 -25.37 26.87 10.46
C ARG A 129 -25.86 26.07 9.24
N PRO A 130 -24.96 25.55 8.38
CA PRO A 130 -25.36 24.71 7.27
C PRO A 130 -25.89 23.36 7.77
N GLU A 131 -26.65 22.67 6.91
CA GLU A 131 -27.17 21.33 7.22
C GLU A 131 -26.06 20.26 7.26
N LYS A 132 -24.95 20.51 6.55
CA LYS A 132 -23.79 19.63 6.48
C LYS A 132 -22.48 20.39 6.28
N VAL A 133 -21.38 19.74 6.64
CA VAL A 133 -20.02 20.13 6.25
C VAL A 133 -19.30 18.94 5.63
N SER A 134 -18.34 19.19 4.74
CA SER A 134 -17.53 18.14 4.12
C SER A 134 -16.16 18.10 4.79
N VAL A 135 -15.85 16.99 5.45
CA VAL A 135 -14.57 16.73 6.11
C VAL A 135 -13.72 15.83 5.23
N ASN A 136 -12.51 16.27 4.94
CA ASN A 136 -11.55 15.57 4.10
C ASN A 136 -10.51 14.87 4.97
N LEU A 137 -10.22 13.60 4.69
CA LEU A 137 -9.07 12.89 5.23
C LEU A 137 -7.87 13.08 4.31
N LEU A 138 -6.73 13.46 4.87
CA LEU A 138 -5.46 13.57 4.16
C LEU A 138 -4.48 12.51 4.67
N ALA A 139 -3.88 11.74 3.77
CA ALA A 139 -2.78 10.82 4.03
C ALA A 139 -1.48 11.45 3.52
N ASN A 140 -0.51 11.71 4.39
CA ASN A 140 0.75 12.40 4.04
C ASN A 140 0.54 13.73 3.28
N GLY A 141 -0.57 14.42 3.55
CA GLY A 141 -0.94 15.69 2.91
C GLY A 141 -1.74 15.55 1.60
N GLU A 142 -2.00 14.34 1.11
CA GLU A 142 -2.86 14.09 -0.05
C GLU A 142 -4.27 13.71 0.39
N LYS A 143 -5.29 14.33 -0.22
CA LYS A 143 -6.71 14.04 0.06
C LYS A 143 -7.07 12.64 -0.46
N VAL A 144 -7.43 11.73 0.45
CA VAL A 144 -7.76 10.33 0.13
C VAL A 144 -9.23 10.00 0.27
N GLU A 145 -9.96 10.70 1.15
CA GLU A 145 -11.38 10.43 1.40
C GLU A 145 -12.12 11.71 1.81
N THR A 146 -13.44 11.72 1.67
CA THR A 146 -14.33 12.81 2.12
C THR A 146 -15.61 12.24 2.67
N VAL A 147 -16.06 12.79 3.79
CA VAL A 147 -17.35 12.44 4.40
C VAL A 147 -18.16 13.71 4.65
N ASP A 148 -19.47 13.61 4.41
CA ASP A 148 -20.42 14.64 4.82
C ASP A 148 -20.81 14.39 6.27
N VAL A 149 -20.67 15.42 7.10
CA VAL A 149 -20.99 15.40 8.53
C VAL A 149 -22.23 16.25 8.77
N THR A 150 -23.23 15.66 9.43
CA THR A 150 -24.55 16.28 9.62
C THR A 150 -25.00 16.17 11.08
N SER A 151 -26.13 16.80 11.41
CA SER A 151 -26.77 16.62 12.72
C SER A 151 -27.26 15.20 12.96
N GLU A 152 -27.58 14.42 11.91
CA GLU A 152 -28.03 13.03 12.02
C GLU A 152 -26.95 12.11 12.60
N THR A 153 -25.68 12.40 12.31
CA THR A 153 -24.52 11.69 12.89
C THR A 153 -24.07 12.29 14.23
N ASN A 154 -24.88 13.18 14.82
CA ASN A 154 -24.51 14.01 15.97
C ASN A 154 -23.20 14.78 15.75
N TRP A 155 -22.98 15.25 14.51
CA TRP A 155 -21.76 15.95 14.11
C TRP A 155 -20.47 15.15 14.34
N LYS A 156 -20.56 13.82 14.32
CA LYS A 156 -19.39 12.92 14.42
C LYS A 156 -19.10 12.27 13.08
N TYR A 157 -17.84 11.90 12.88
CA TYR A 157 -17.38 11.21 11.69
C TYR A 157 -16.28 10.19 12.01
N GLU A 158 -16.14 9.21 11.11
CA GLU A 158 -15.15 8.15 11.23
C GLU A 158 -14.71 7.68 9.84
N PHE A 159 -13.41 7.54 9.66
CA PHE A 159 -12.76 6.88 8.52
C PHE A 159 -12.21 5.54 8.98
N LYS A 160 -12.54 4.44 8.29
CA LYS A 160 -12.21 3.06 8.68
C LYS A 160 -11.25 2.40 7.71
N ASP A 161 -10.65 1.30 8.15
CA ASP A 161 -9.82 0.41 7.34
C ASP A 161 -8.67 1.14 6.62
N LEU A 162 -8.14 2.19 7.26
CA LEU A 162 -7.08 3.01 6.72
C LEU A 162 -5.73 2.31 6.88
N PRO A 163 -4.90 2.18 5.84
CA PRO A 163 -3.58 1.58 5.98
C PRO A 163 -2.75 2.36 7.01
N LYS A 164 -2.02 1.67 7.88
CA LYS A 164 -1.10 2.34 8.83
C LYS A 164 0.22 2.74 8.18
N TYR A 165 0.62 2.02 7.14
CA TYR A 165 1.92 2.17 6.50
C TYR A 165 1.77 2.28 5.00
N ASP A 166 2.62 3.10 4.40
CA ASP A 166 2.86 3.22 2.97
C ASP A 166 4.36 3.05 2.74
N GLU A 167 4.75 2.13 1.86
CA GLU A 167 6.16 1.78 1.60
C GLU A 167 7.01 1.54 2.88
N GLY A 168 6.41 0.89 3.88
CA GLY A 168 7.05 0.61 5.17
C GLY A 168 7.18 1.81 6.12
N LYS A 169 6.74 3.00 5.74
CA LYS A 169 6.69 4.20 6.61
C LYS A 169 5.28 4.45 7.11
N LYS A 170 5.18 4.91 8.36
CA LYS A 170 3.87 5.20 8.97
C LYS A 170 3.22 6.38 8.26
N ILE A 171 1.97 6.22 7.84
CA ILE A 171 1.18 7.28 7.22
C ILE A 171 0.76 8.29 8.29
N GLU A 172 0.96 9.57 8.00
CA GLU A 172 0.43 10.67 8.80
C GLU A 172 -0.97 11.06 8.29
N TYR A 173 -1.99 10.84 9.13
CA TYR A 173 -3.36 11.24 8.84
C TYR A 173 -3.71 12.56 9.50
N THR A 174 -4.28 13.47 8.71
CA THR A 174 -4.84 14.75 9.17
C THR A 174 -6.21 14.98 8.54
N VAL A 175 -6.96 15.94 9.07
CA VAL A 175 -8.27 16.31 8.53
C VAL A 175 -8.29 17.78 8.12
N THR A 176 -9.09 18.09 7.10
CA THR A 176 -9.45 19.46 6.72
C THR A 176 -10.95 19.55 6.50
N GLU A 177 -11.48 20.77 6.50
CA GLU A 177 -12.88 21.05 6.17
C GLU A 177 -12.95 21.94 4.94
N ASP A 178 -13.90 21.66 4.05
CA ASP A 178 -14.22 22.57 2.96
C ASP A 178 -14.78 23.89 3.52
N HIS A 179 -14.48 25.02 2.86
CA HIS A 179 -14.84 26.34 3.37
C HIS A 179 -16.34 26.46 3.71
N VAL A 180 -16.61 26.89 4.95
CA VAL A 180 -17.96 27.21 5.42
C VAL A 180 -18.13 28.72 5.47
N LYS A 181 -19.06 29.23 4.66
CA LYS A 181 -19.35 30.66 4.56
C LYS A 181 -19.72 31.25 5.93
N ASP A 182 -19.16 32.43 6.24
CA ASP A 182 -19.38 33.18 7.50
C ASP A 182 -18.90 32.45 8.77
N TYR A 183 -18.04 31.44 8.62
CA TYR A 183 -17.40 30.74 9.73
C TYR A 183 -15.87 30.75 9.60
N THR A 184 -15.23 30.82 10.75
CA THR A 184 -13.79 30.60 10.93
C THR A 184 -13.57 29.21 11.50
N THR A 185 -12.77 28.40 10.81
CA THR A 185 -12.46 27.02 11.16
C THR A 185 -11.16 26.94 11.97
N ASP A 186 -11.20 26.20 13.07
CA ASP A 186 -10.05 25.77 13.86
C ASP A 186 -10.02 24.24 13.91
N ILE A 187 -8.84 23.65 13.70
CA ILE A 187 -8.67 22.18 13.68
C ILE A 187 -7.62 21.81 14.73
N ASN A 188 -8.05 21.05 15.73
CA ASN A 188 -7.18 20.52 16.78
C ASN A 188 -7.23 18.99 16.76
N GLY A 189 -6.19 18.37 16.20
CA GLY A 189 -6.19 16.93 15.93
C GLY A 189 -7.30 16.57 14.95
N THR A 190 -8.33 15.87 15.44
CA THR A 190 -9.51 15.47 14.67
C THR A 190 -10.78 16.19 15.12
N THR A 191 -10.69 17.15 16.04
CA THR A 191 -11.83 18.02 16.39
C THR A 191 -11.79 19.25 15.50
N ILE A 192 -12.89 19.50 14.79
CA ILE A 192 -13.05 20.67 13.93
C ILE A 192 -14.03 21.61 14.62
N THR A 193 -13.63 22.84 14.90
CA THR A 193 -14.49 23.86 15.51
C THR A 193 -14.78 24.94 14.48
N ASN A 194 -16.05 25.22 14.21
CA ASN A 194 -16.44 26.41 13.44
C ASN A 194 -17.02 27.46 14.36
N LYS A 195 -16.39 28.64 14.36
CA LYS A 195 -16.88 29.83 15.04
C LYS A 195 -17.59 30.73 14.06
N TYR A 196 -18.81 31.14 14.37
CA TYR A 196 -19.56 32.06 13.51
C TYR A 196 -18.92 33.45 13.54
N THR A 197 -18.48 33.92 12.37
CA THR A 197 -17.76 35.17 12.17
C THR A 197 -18.29 35.83 10.89
N PRO A 198 -19.41 36.57 10.97
CA PRO A 198 -20.06 37.16 9.81
C PRO A 198 -19.10 37.97 8.93
N GLY A 199 -18.99 37.63 7.64
CA GLY A 199 -18.12 38.32 6.70
C GLY A 199 -16.61 37.99 6.83
N GLU A 200 -16.22 37.10 7.74
CA GLU A 200 -14.84 36.64 7.91
C GLU A 200 -14.74 35.11 7.73
N THR A 201 -13.54 34.62 7.43
CA THR A 201 -13.27 33.19 7.34
C THR A 201 -11.78 32.85 7.56
N SER A 202 -11.47 31.56 7.59
CA SER A 202 -10.12 31.00 7.68
C SER A 202 -9.63 30.45 6.33
N ALA A 203 -8.31 30.33 6.19
CA ALA A 203 -7.67 29.57 5.12
C ALA A 203 -6.77 28.50 5.75
N THR A 204 -6.99 27.25 5.37
CA THR A 204 -6.18 26.10 5.80
C THR A 204 -5.24 25.71 4.68
N VAL A 205 -3.97 25.46 5.01
CA VAL A 205 -2.94 25.04 4.05
C VAL A 205 -2.29 23.75 4.51
N THR A 206 -2.15 22.82 3.60
CA THR A 206 -1.38 21.59 3.77
C THR A 206 -0.31 21.49 2.70
N LYS A 207 0.86 20.96 3.08
CA LYS A 207 1.95 20.71 2.15
C LYS A 207 1.99 19.22 1.83
N ASN A 208 1.75 18.88 0.56
CA ASN A 208 2.07 17.55 0.05
C ASN A 208 3.52 17.50 -0.48
N TRP A 209 4.25 16.45 -0.12
CA TRP A 209 5.60 16.15 -0.59
C TRP A 209 5.57 14.91 -1.48
N ASP A 210 5.59 15.13 -2.80
CA ASP A 210 5.71 14.07 -3.79
C ASP A 210 7.20 13.78 -4.07
N ASP A 211 7.82 13.01 -3.17
CA ASP A 211 9.27 12.72 -3.18
C ASP A 211 9.61 11.28 -2.77
N ASN A 212 8.69 10.33 -3.04
CA ASN A 212 8.79 8.91 -2.67
C ASN A 212 9.19 8.74 -1.20
N ASN A 213 8.38 9.31 -0.31
CA ASN A 213 8.62 9.24 1.12
C ASN A 213 10.01 9.76 1.52
N ASN A 214 10.54 10.78 0.85
CA ASN A 214 11.90 11.31 1.05
C ASN A 214 13.00 10.25 0.90
N GLN A 215 12.94 9.38 -0.11
CA GLN A 215 13.94 8.31 -0.32
C GLN A 215 15.38 8.87 -0.40
N ASP A 216 15.52 10.07 -0.99
CA ASP A 216 16.79 10.74 -1.26
C ASP A 216 17.32 11.53 -0.05
N GLY A 217 16.51 11.69 1.00
CA GLY A 217 16.90 12.46 2.19
C GLY A 217 17.06 13.97 1.96
N LYS A 218 16.44 14.53 0.90
CA LYS A 218 16.58 15.95 0.50
C LYS A 218 15.44 16.86 0.96
N ARG A 219 14.38 16.30 1.55
CA ARG A 219 13.23 17.08 2.04
C ARG A 219 13.68 18.06 3.14
N PRO A 220 13.36 19.36 3.05
CA PRO A 220 13.64 20.29 4.13
C PRO A 220 12.79 19.94 5.35
N THR A 221 13.28 20.27 6.54
CA THR A 221 12.59 20.01 7.82
C THR A 221 11.49 21.02 8.13
N GLU A 222 11.43 22.12 7.37
CA GLU A 222 10.42 23.16 7.50
C GLU A 222 10.36 23.97 6.19
N ILE A 223 9.17 24.44 5.84
CA ILE A 223 8.94 25.48 4.83
C ILE A 223 8.13 26.61 5.43
N LYS A 224 8.30 27.81 4.86
CA LYS A 224 7.49 28.98 5.19
C LYS A 224 6.55 29.29 4.04
N VAL A 225 5.29 29.52 4.35
CA VAL A 225 4.24 29.92 3.39
C VAL A 225 3.66 31.27 3.78
N GLU A 226 3.19 32.03 2.79
CA GLU A 226 2.57 33.33 2.98
C GLU A 226 1.19 33.36 2.30
N LEU A 227 0.19 33.93 2.97
CA LEU A 227 -1.15 34.10 2.44
C LEU A 227 -1.22 35.32 1.52
N TYR A 228 -1.81 35.15 0.34
CA TYR A 228 -2.08 36.22 -0.62
C TYR A 228 -3.59 36.45 -0.73
N GLN A 229 -3.99 37.71 -0.83
CA GLN A 229 -5.37 38.13 -1.08
C GLN A 229 -5.38 39.04 -2.32
N ASP A 230 -6.17 38.67 -3.32
CA ASP A 230 -6.27 39.40 -4.60
C ASP A 230 -4.89 39.70 -5.24
N GLY A 231 -4.01 38.70 -5.18
CA GLY A 231 -2.65 38.79 -5.71
C GLY A 231 -1.66 39.61 -4.87
N LYS A 232 -2.06 40.12 -3.70
CA LYS A 232 -1.20 40.89 -2.79
C LYS A 232 -0.87 40.08 -1.53
N ALA A 233 0.40 40.12 -1.14
CA ALA A 233 0.86 39.53 0.10
C ALA A 233 0.13 40.14 1.30
N THR A 234 -0.40 39.30 2.18
CA THR A 234 -1.10 39.76 3.40
C THR A 234 -0.14 39.98 4.57
N GLY A 235 1.11 39.51 4.47
CA GLY A 235 2.08 39.46 5.57
C GLY A 235 1.81 38.35 6.60
N LYS A 236 0.69 37.61 6.46
CA LYS A 236 0.39 36.45 7.30
C LYS A 236 1.21 35.26 6.80
N ASN A 237 2.08 34.77 7.68
CA ASN A 237 2.99 33.67 7.39
C ASN A 237 2.66 32.45 8.25
N GLY A 238 2.91 31.26 7.72
CA GLY A 238 2.86 30.00 8.44
C GLY A 238 4.11 29.17 8.19
N ASN A 239 4.51 28.37 9.18
CA ASN A 239 5.55 27.37 9.03
C ASN A 239 4.87 26.00 8.92
N ILE A 240 5.32 25.18 7.97
CA ILE A 240 4.88 23.79 7.82
C ILE A 240 6.12 22.92 7.97
N LYS A 241 6.06 21.97 8.90
CA LYS A 241 7.14 21.01 9.17
C LYS A 241 6.91 19.72 8.38
#